data_AF-A0A1U9NG42-F1
#
_entry.id   AF-A0A1U9NG42-F1
#
_cell.length_a   1.000
_cell.length_b   1.000
_cell.length_c   1.000
_cell.angle_alpha   90.00
_cell.angle_beta   90.00
_cell.angle_gamma   90.00
#
_symmetry.space_group_name_H-M   'P 1'
#
loop_
_entity.id
_entity.type
_entity.pdbx_description
1 polymer ?
#
loop_
_entity_poly.entity_id
_entity_poly.type
_entity_poly.pdbx_seq_one_letter_code
_entity_poly.pdbx_strand_id
1 'polypeptide(L)'
;MGIKNIIIMSVIGLVSFAGAFGFGLLTREKKAPEQSQNQDGQVQGAGAGAMDGTTPGDGESGETIALAKNKIKEIERNLEAENPQRTMTEQQLKTLIYDVRSRLDDFKQREERIAKKEERLAVTQQELQKNIKELSDLRVKLAGAVTSLQQERQALEQTIIKVEALESQNVKKTAAVYDKMKSDQAAEVLSNMAENNQLEYAVKILYYMTERTCANALGEISRDEPSMAAVMSDKLRLIKEE
;
A
#
# COMPACT_ATOMS: atom_id res chain seq x y z
N MET A 1 -30.39 -19.21 5.55
CA MET A 1 -30.00 -18.11 4.62
C MET A 1 -28.83 -18.61 3.79
N GLY A 2 -28.98 -18.62 2.46
CA GLY A 2 -28.10 -19.37 1.56
C GLY A 2 -26.75 -18.68 1.30
N ILE A 3 -25.70 -19.51 1.26
CA ILE A 3 -24.29 -19.16 0.97
C ILE A 3 -24.14 -18.30 -0.31
N LYS A 4 -25.09 -18.41 -1.24
CA LYS A 4 -25.13 -17.63 -2.49
C LYS A 4 -25.28 -16.11 -2.29
N ASN A 5 -25.90 -15.66 -1.19
CA ASN A 5 -26.11 -14.23 -0.95
C ASN A 5 -24.87 -13.53 -0.36
N ILE A 6 -23.91 -14.28 0.20
CA ILE A 6 -22.68 -13.73 0.79
C ILE A 6 -21.63 -13.45 -0.30
N ILE A 7 -21.58 -14.27 -1.36
CA ILE A 7 -20.60 -14.11 -2.45
C ILE A 7 -20.92 -12.89 -3.32
N ILE A 8 -22.21 -12.57 -3.53
CA ILE A 8 -22.64 -11.42 -4.34
C ILE A 8 -22.34 -10.07 -3.66
N MET A 9 -22.38 -10.00 -2.32
CA MET A 9 -22.03 -8.79 -1.58
C MET A 9 -20.52 -8.50 -1.53
N SER A 10 -19.66 -9.51 -1.73
CA SER A 10 -18.20 -9.31 -1.71
C SER A 10 -17.63 -8.74 -3.01
N VAL A 11 -18.33 -8.89 -4.14
CA VAL A 11 -17.83 -8.43 -5.47
C VAL A 11 -18.09 -6.93 -5.66
N ILE A 12 -19.14 -6.38 -5.06
CA ILE A 12 -19.48 -4.95 -5.15
C ILE A 12 -18.49 -4.08 -4.36
N GLY A 13 -17.85 -4.64 -3.31
CA GLY A 13 -16.83 -3.96 -2.53
C GLY A 13 -15.47 -3.79 -3.23
N LEU A 14 -15.12 -4.67 -4.18
CA LEU A 14 -13.81 -4.61 -4.88
C LEU A 14 -13.80 -3.65 -6.07
N VAL A 15 -14.96 -3.38 -6.69
CA VAL A 15 -15.06 -2.46 -7.83
C VAL A 15 -14.92 -0.99 -7.39
N SER A 16 -15.23 -0.66 -6.12
CA SER A 16 -15.19 0.74 -5.64
C SER A 16 -13.80 1.24 -5.22
N PHE A 17 -12.76 0.40 -5.21
CA PHE A 17 -11.39 0.82 -4.86
C PHE A 17 -10.44 0.96 -6.07
N ALA A 18 -10.80 0.41 -7.23
CA ALA A 18 -9.98 0.50 -8.45
C ALA A 18 -10.18 1.81 -9.24
N GLY A 19 -11.26 2.56 -8.98
CA GLY A 19 -11.58 3.79 -9.72
C GLY A 19 -10.72 5.02 -9.37
N ALA A 20 -10.07 5.05 -8.21
CA ALA A 20 -9.38 6.26 -7.72
C ALA A 20 -7.88 6.33 -8.09
N PHE A 21 -7.29 5.27 -8.65
CA PHE A 21 -5.85 5.23 -8.98
C PHE A 21 -5.53 5.36 -10.48
N GLY A 22 -6.54 5.36 -11.36
CA GLY A 22 -6.33 5.37 -12.82
C GLY A 22 -6.00 6.72 -13.46
N PHE A 23 -6.26 7.85 -12.79
CA PHE A 23 -6.16 9.18 -13.42
C PHE A 23 -4.80 9.90 -13.25
N GLY A 24 -3.86 9.35 -12.48
CA GLY A 24 -2.56 10.01 -12.22
C GLY A 24 -1.46 9.74 -13.26
N LEU A 25 -1.64 8.75 -14.15
CA LEU A 25 -0.57 8.29 -15.05
C LEU A 25 -0.67 8.79 -16.50
N LEU A 26 -1.71 9.55 -16.86
CA LEU A 26 -1.93 9.98 -18.26
C LEU A 26 -1.57 11.45 -18.57
N THR A 27 -1.09 12.24 -17.62
CA THR A 27 -0.72 13.65 -17.85
C THR A 27 0.78 13.95 -17.76
N ARG A 28 1.66 12.93 -17.69
CA ARG A 28 3.10 13.15 -17.71
C ARG A 28 3.63 13.22 -19.15
N GLU A 29 3.33 14.34 -19.80
CA GLU A 29 3.95 14.73 -21.07
C GLU A 29 5.47 14.95 -20.92
N LYS A 30 6.14 14.68 -22.04
CA LYS A 30 7.58 14.53 -22.23
C LYS A 30 8.35 15.82 -21.98
N LYS A 31 9.42 15.73 -21.19
CA LYS A 31 10.64 16.54 -21.39
C LYS A 31 11.85 15.62 -21.52
N ALA A 32 12.60 15.85 -22.59
CA ALA A 32 13.82 15.14 -22.99
C ALA A 32 14.99 15.41 -22.03
N PRO A 33 16.07 14.59 -22.07
CA PRO A 33 17.12 14.59 -21.06
C PRO A 33 18.25 15.54 -21.44
N GLU A 34 18.65 16.40 -20.51
CA GLU A 34 20.00 16.97 -20.49
C GLU A 34 20.82 16.22 -19.44
N GLN A 35 21.94 15.66 -19.91
CA GLN A 35 23.02 15.16 -19.08
C GLN A 35 23.69 16.34 -18.37
N SER A 36 23.99 16.19 -17.08
CA SER A 36 25.26 16.66 -16.50
C SER A 36 25.53 15.99 -15.16
N GLN A 37 26.82 15.73 -14.97
CA GLN A 37 27.47 14.91 -13.96
C GLN A 37 27.59 15.61 -12.59
N ASN A 38 27.93 14.79 -11.59
CA ASN A 38 28.66 15.10 -10.35
C ASN A 38 27.95 15.98 -9.29
N GLN A 39 27.64 15.39 -8.14
CA GLN A 39 28.49 15.47 -6.94
C GLN A 39 27.91 14.67 -5.77
N ASP A 40 28.83 14.04 -5.04
CA ASP A 40 28.65 13.48 -3.71
C ASP A 40 28.10 14.51 -2.71
N GLY A 41 27.30 14.00 -1.77
CA GLY A 41 27.31 14.51 -0.40
C GLY A 41 26.09 15.32 0.05
N GLN A 42 25.68 14.99 1.28
CA GLN A 42 24.86 15.73 2.23
C GLN A 42 23.34 15.49 2.29
N VAL A 43 23.03 14.77 3.36
CA VAL A 43 21.87 14.83 4.24
C VAL A 43 21.32 16.25 4.44
N GLN A 44 20.04 16.44 4.09
CA GLN A 44 19.02 17.29 4.73
C GLN A 44 17.73 17.05 3.92
N GLY A 45 16.57 16.77 4.51
CA GLY A 45 15.94 17.57 5.54
C GLY A 45 15.19 18.73 4.87
N ALA A 46 13.86 18.61 4.81
CA ALA A 46 12.85 19.61 4.39
C ALA A 46 12.40 19.64 2.92
N GLY A 47 11.13 20.02 2.75
CA GLY A 47 10.48 20.41 1.47
C GLY A 47 9.43 19.40 1.00
N ALA A 48 8.17 19.45 1.42
CA ALA A 48 7.13 20.43 1.06
C ALA A 48 6.78 20.43 -0.44
N GLY A 49 5.48 20.26 -0.73
CA GLY A 49 4.89 20.78 -1.96
C GLY A 49 3.77 19.94 -2.56
N ALA A 50 2.56 20.50 -2.52
CA ALA A 50 1.41 20.19 -3.36
C ALA A 50 0.47 19.09 -2.87
N MET A 51 -0.38 19.45 -1.88
CA MET A 51 -1.78 19.04 -1.97
C MET A 51 -2.66 20.27 -1.78
N ASP A 52 -3.30 20.58 -2.91
CA ASP A 52 -4.41 21.47 -3.15
C ASP A 52 -5.52 21.23 -2.12
N GLY A 53 -5.71 22.23 -1.27
CA GLY A 53 -6.73 22.27 -0.23
C GLY A 53 -7.54 23.54 -0.43
N THR A 54 -8.52 23.47 -1.32
CA THR A 54 -9.63 24.42 -1.42
C THR A 54 -10.20 24.67 -0.03
N THR A 55 -9.81 25.81 0.54
CA THR A 55 -10.32 26.32 1.80
C THR A 55 -11.48 27.24 1.44
N PRO A 56 -12.72 27.00 1.89
CA PRO A 56 -13.77 28.01 1.80
C PRO A 56 -13.32 29.18 2.67
N GLY A 57 -13.15 30.34 2.04
CA GLY A 57 -12.69 31.55 2.70
C GLY A 57 -13.66 32.02 3.77
N ASP A 58 -13.23 31.94 5.03
CA ASP A 58 -13.71 32.79 6.12
C ASP A 58 -13.20 34.21 5.90
N GLY A 59 -13.74 34.86 4.86
CA GLY A 59 -13.50 36.26 4.54
C GLY A 59 -14.69 37.11 4.96
N GLU A 60 -15.01 37.18 6.26
CA GLU A 60 -16.07 38.09 6.74
C GLU A 60 -16.00 38.38 8.26
N SER A 61 -14.83 38.77 8.77
CA SER A 61 -14.70 39.29 10.14
C SER A 61 -13.86 40.57 10.29
N GLY A 62 -13.48 41.19 9.18
CA GLY A 62 -12.77 42.48 9.16
C GLY A 62 -13.69 43.71 9.07
N GLU A 63 -14.83 43.61 8.40
CA GLU A 63 -15.71 44.78 8.17
C GLU A 63 -16.59 45.14 9.38
N THR A 64 -16.88 44.20 10.27
CA THR A 64 -17.73 44.47 11.45
C THR A 64 -16.99 45.30 12.51
N ILE A 65 -15.66 45.21 12.61
CA ILE A 65 -14.87 45.98 13.58
C ILE A 65 -14.63 47.42 13.09
N ALA A 66 -14.47 47.62 11.77
CA ALA A 66 -14.34 48.96 11.19
C ALA A 66 -15.65 49.77 11.27
N LEU A 67 -16.80 49.11 11.04
CA LEU A 67 -18.12 49.75 11.18
C LEU A 67 -18.44 50.12 12.64
N ALA A 68 -18.00 49.29 13.60
CA ALA A 68 -18.17 49.57 15.03
C ALA A 68 -17.32 50.76 15.49
N LYS A 69 -16.08 50.90 15.03
CA LYS A 69 -15.21 52.05 15.37
C LYS A 69 -15.73 53.37 14.81
N ASN A 70 -16.29 53.38 13.61
CA ASN A 70 -16.86 54.60 13.02
C ASN A 70 -18.14 55.06 13.74
N LYS A 71 -19.02 54.13 14.16
CA LYS A 71 -20.20 54.49 14.96
C LYS A 71 -19.86 55.02 16.36
N ILE A 72 -18.80 54.51 16.99
CA ILE A 72 -18.34 55.01 18.30
C ILE A 72 -17.84 56.46 18.18
N LYS A 73 -17.10 56.78 17.12
CA LYS A 73 -16.55 58.14 16.89
C LYS A 73 -17.63 59.18 16.53
N GLU A 74 -18.73 58.74 15.92
CA GLU A 74 -19.89 59.59 15.60
C GLU A 74 -20.75 59.87 16.85
N ILE A 75 -20.81 58.94 17.80
CA ILE A 75 -21.46 59.12 19.10
C ILE A 75 -20.67 60.09 19.99
N GLU A 76 -19.33 60.04 19.98
CA GLU A 76 -18.48 60.96 20.75
C GLU A 76 -18.61 62.43 20.29
N ARG A 77 -18.70 62.68 18.98
CA ARG A 77 -18.90 64.06 18.48
C ARG A 77 -20.27 64.65 18.81
N ASN A 78 -21.29 63.82 18.97
CA ASN A 78 -22.63 64.27 19.38
C ASN A 78 -22.77 64.46 20.90
N LEU A 79 -21.80 64.00 21.71
CA LEU A 79 -21.79 64.18 23.16
C LEU A 79 -21.11 65.48 23.63
N GLU A 80 -20.23 66.07 22.82
CA GLU A 80 -19.46 67.26 23.23
C GLU A 80 -20.15 68.61 22.92
N ALA A 81 -21.27 68.59 22.20
CA ALA A 81 -21.97 69.83 21.78
C ALA A 81 -23.18 70.22 22.65
N GLU A 82 -23.58 69.43 23.66
CA GLU A 82 -24.63 69.82 24.62
C GLU A 82 -24.23 69.43 26.04
N ASN A 83 -23.81 70.41 26.84
CA ASN A 83 -23.95 70.33 28.29
C ASN A 83 -24.46 71.71 28.76
N PRO A 84 -25.61 71.75 29.42
CA PRO A 84 -25.55 71.50 30.85
C PRO A 84 -26.72 70.66 31.38
N GLN A 85 -26.43 69.78 32.34
CA GLN A 85 -27.33 69.43 33.44
C GLN A 85 -28.79 69.09 33.05
N ARG A 86 -29.00 68.36 31.96
CA ARG A 86 -30.26 67.62 31.79
C ARG A 86 -30.17 66.44 32.73
N THR A 87 -30.86 66.54 33.87
CA THR A 87 -31.37 65.37 34.58
C THR A 87 -31.84 64.38 33.51
N MET A 88 -31.07 63.31 33.26
CA MET A 88 -31.54 62.25 32.39
C MET A 88 -32.94 61.94 32.86
N THR A 89 -33.92 62.11 31.98
CA THR A 89 -35.29 61.78 32.36
C THR A 89 -35.23 60.33 32.83
N GLU A 90 -35.87 60.04 33.94
CA GLU A 90 -35.80 58.73 34.61
C GLU A 90 -36.01 57.55 33.62
N GLN A 91 -36.73 57.82 32.53
CA GLN A 91 -36.93 56.94 31.38
C GLN A 91 -35.63 56.58 30.63
N GLN A 92 -34.73 57.53 30.35
CA GLN A 92 -33.46 57.26 29.67
C GLN A 92 -32.53 56.39 30.50
N LEU A 93 -32.49 56.62 31.83
CA LEU A 93 -31.72 55.79 32.74
C LEU A 93 -32.28 54.36 32.79
N LYS A 94 -33.61 54.21 32.82
CA LYS A 94 -34.27 52.89 32.74
C LYS A 94 -33.93 52.16 31.44
N THR A 95 -33.94 52.85 30.31
CA THR A 95 -33.55 52.26 29.02
C THR A 95 -32.09 51.83 29.00
N LEU A 96 -31.17 52.65 29.53
CA LEU A 96 -29.76 52.30 29.60
C LEU A 96 -29.51 51.11 30.55
N ILE A 97 -30.17 51.08 31.70
CA ILE A 97 -30.09 49.94 32.63
C ILE A 97 -30.58 48.65 31.94
N TYR A 98 -31.65 48.75 31.14
CA TYR A 98 -32.15 47.62 30.36
C TYR A 98 -31.16 47.18 29.27
N ASP A 99 -30.59 48.10 28.49
CA ASP A 99 -29.59 47.79 27.46
C ASP A 99 -28.34 47.15 28.08
N VAL A 100 -27.82 47.70 29.19
CA VAL A 100 -26.66 47.13 29.89
C VAL A 100 -26.95 45.72 30.41
N ARG A 101 -28.13 45.48 30.99
CA ARG A 101 -28.53 44.14 31.44
C ARG A 101 -28.65 43.17 30.26
N SER A 102 -29.30 43.59 29.17
CA SER A 102 -29.42 42.78 27.96
C SER A 102 -28.06 42.42 27.39
N ARG A 103 -27.14 43.39 27.29
CA ARG A 103 -25.77 43.13 26.81
C ARG A 103 -25.00 42.21 27.76
N LEU A 104 -25.15 42.37 29.06
CA LEU A 104 -24.50 41.49 30.04
C LEU A 104 -24.96 40.03 29.87
N ASP A 105 -26.24 39.82 29.64
CA ASP A 105 -26.78 38.49 29.37
C ASP A 105 -26.31 37.94 28.02
N ASP A 106 -26.22 38.78 26.98
CA ASP A 106 -25.63 38.40 25.69
C ASP A 106 -24.15 37.99 25.82
N PHE A 107 -23.37 38.70 26.63
CA PHE A 107 -21.97 38.36 26.89
C PHE A 107 -21.86 37.01 27.61
N LYS A 108 -22.66 36.76 28.65
CA LYS A 108 -22.70 35.46 29.33
C LYS A 108 -23.05 34.32 28.38
N GLN A 109 -24.05 34.51 27.50
CA GLN A 109 -24.41 33.51 26.50
C GLN A 109 -23.30 33.28 25.46
N ARG A 110 -22.51 34.31 25.13
CA ARG A 110 -21.33 34.16 24.26
C ARG A 110 -20.22 33.39 24.95
N GLU A 111 -19.92 33.71 26.21
CA GLU A 111 -18.92 32.99 27.01
C GLU A 111 -19.27 31.50 27.13
N GLU A 112 -20.53 31.17 27.44
CA GLU A 112 -20.96 29.78 27.52
C GLU A 112 -20.84 29.04 26.17
N ARG A 113 -21.18 29.72 25.06
CA ARG A 113 -21.02 29.14 23.71
C ARG A 113 -19.56 28.93 23.35
N ILE A 114 -18.67 29.85 23.72
CA ILE A 114 -17.23 29.72 23.48
C ILE A 114 -16.67 28.57 24.31
N ALA A 115 -16.99 28.49 25.60
CA ALA A 115 -16.57 27.41 26.48
C ALA A 115 -17.00 26.03 25.95
N LYS A 116 -18.24 25.89 25.49
CA LYS A 116 -18.74 24.66 24.85
C LYS A 116 -18.00 24.29 23.55
N LYS A 117 -17.57 25.30 22.77
CA LYS A 117 -16.79 25.07 21.55
C LYS A 117 -15.37 24.64 21.89
N GLU A 118 -14.73 25.30 22.86
CA GLU A 118 -13.39 24.95 23.34
C GLU A 118 -13.34 23.52 23.88
N GLU A 119 -14.34 23.11 24.67
CA GLU A 119 -14.46 21.73 25.16
C GLU A 119 -14.55 20.73 24.00
N ARG A 120 -15.43 20.99 23.01
CA ARG A 120 -15.55 20.14 21.82
C ARG A 120 -14.25 20.06 21.04
N LEU A 121 -13.55 21.19 20.86
CA LEU A 121 -12.27 21.23 20.17
C LEU A 121 -11.18 20.46 20.92
N ALA A 122 -11.17 20.52 22.25
CA ALA A 122 -10.22 19.75 23.05
C ALA A 122 -10.46 18.24 22.92
N VAL A 123 -11.72 17.80 22.95
CA VAL A 123 -12.09 16.37 22.76
C VAL A 123 -11.70 15.89 21.36
N THR A 124 -12.01 16.66 20.30
CA THR A 124 -11.63 16.28 18.94
C THR A 124 -10.13 16.28 18.74
N GLN A 125 -9.39 17.21 19.34
CA GLN A 125 -7.92 17.21 19.30
C GLN A 125 -7.34 15.96 19.95
N GLN A 126 -7.87 15.56 21.11
CA GLN A 126 -7.44 14.34 21.80
C GLN A 126 -7.76 13.08 20.98
N GLU A 127 -8.94 13.02 20.36
CA GLU A 127 -9.34 11.92 19.48
C GLU A 127 -8.43 11.83 18.24
N LEU A 128 -8.16 12.97 17.57
CA LEU A 128 -7.23 13.02 16.45
C LEU A 128 -5.82 12.59 16.86
N GLN A 129 -5.35 13.02 18.02
CA GLN A 129 -4.04 12.62 18.53
C GLN A 129 -3.97 11.11 18.81
N LYS A 130 -5.06 10.51 19.32
CA LYS A 130 -5.16 9.06 19.51
C LYS A 130 -5.13 8.33 18.16
N ASN A 131 -5.91 8.78 17.19
CA ASN A 131 -5.97 8.18 15.86
C ASN A 131 -4.61 8.27 15.14
N ILE A 132 -3.89 9.38 15.28
CA ILE A 132 -2.52 9.53 14.74
C ILE A 132 -1.57 8.49 15.33
N LYS A 133 -1.64 8.25 16.65
CA LYS A 133 -0.82 7.22 17.31
C LYS A 133 -1.17 5.83 16.80
N GLU A 134 -2.46 5.49 16.72
CA GLU A 134 -2.91 4.19 16.23
C GLU A 134 -2.49 3.94 14.77
N LEU A 135 -2.63 4.95 13.90
CA LEU A 135 -2.19 4.87 12.50
C LEU A 135 -0.67 4.72 12.39
N SER A 136 0.09 5.42 13.24
CA SER A 136 1.55 5.26 13.30
C SER A 136 1.94 3.84 13.72
N ASP A 137 1.30 3.29 14.75
CA ASP A 137 1.57 1.94 15.24
C ASP A 137 1.21 0.88 14.18
N LEU A 138 0.08 1.05 13.49
CA LEU A 138 -0.31 0.18 12.38
C LEU A 138 0.69 0.26 11.22
N ARG A 139 1.20 1.45 10.90
CA ARG A 139 2.22 1.63 9.86
C ARG A 139 3.51 0.90 10.21
N VAL A 140 3.95 0.98 11.47
CA VAL A 140 5.14 0.25 11.94
C VAL A 140 4.92 -1.26 11.90
N LYS A 141 3.76 -1.75 12.36
CA LYS A 141 3.40 -3.17 12.28
C LYS A 141 3.35 -3.69 10.84
N LEU A 142 2.76 -2.91 9.93
CA LEU A 142 2.69 -3.26 8.52
C LEU A 142 4.08 -3.30 7.88
N ALA A 143 4.92 -2.29 8.15
CA ALA A 143 6.31 -2.29 7.69
C ALA A 143 7.07 -3.52 8.20
N GLY A 144 6.90 -3.87 9.47
CA GLY A 144 7.47 -5.09 10.05
C GLY A 144 7.00 -6.35 9.33
N ALA A 145 5.69 -6.51 9.12
CA ALA A 145 5.12 -7.67 8.42
C ALA A 145 5.62 -7.79 6.97
N VAL A 146 5.70 -6.67 6.24
CA VAL A 146 6.23 -6.64 4.86
C VAL A 146 7.70 -7.05 4.84
N THR A 147 8.52 -6.55 5.76
CA THR A 147 9.94 -6.95 5.84
C THR A 147 10.10 -8.44 6.17
N SER A 148 9.28 -9.00 7.05
CA SER A 148 9.29 -10.44 7.37
C SER A 148 8.93 -11.28 6.15
N LEU A 149 7.87 -10.91 5.43
CA LEU A 149 7.44 -11.60 4.21
C LEU A 149 8.53 -11.54 3.13
N GLN A 150 9.19 -10.38 2.98
CA GLN A 150 10.30 -10.24 2.04
C GLN A 150 11.48 -11.15 2.40
N GLN A 151 11.81 -11.28 3.70
CA GLN A 151 12.85 -12.19 4.17
C GLN A 151 12.50 -13.66 3.92
N GLU A 152 11.26 -14.07 4.22
CA GLU A 152 10.78 -15.43 3.94
C GLU A 152 10.82 -15.76 2.45
N ARG A 153 10.39 -14.83 1.59
CA ARG A 153 10.46 -15.00 0.14
C ARG A 153 11.90 -15.20 -0.34
N GLN A 154 12.84 -14.39 0.14
CA GLN A 154 14.26 -14.53 -0.22
C GLN A 154 14.85 -15.85 0.30
N ALA A 155 14.46 -16.29 1.50
CA ALA A 155 14.89 -17.58 2.05
C ALA A 155 14.35 -18.76 1.22
N LEU A 156 13.10 -18.69 0.77
CA LEU A 156 12.49 -19.70 -0.12
C LEU A 156 13.20 -19.74 -1.48
N GLU A 157 13.47 -18.60 -2.09
CA GLU A 157 14.19 -18.51 -3.37
C GLU A 157 15.59 -19.12 -3.26
N GLN A 158 16.34 -18.79 -2.19
CA GLN A 158 17.64 -19.41 -1.93
C GLN A 158 17.53 -20.93 -1.71
N THR A 159 16.46 -21.39 -1.08
CA THR A 159 16.22 -22.81 -0.84
C THR A 159 15.91 -23.54 -2.14
N ILE A 160 15.10 -22.97 -3.03
CA ILE A 160 14.81 -23.52 -4.35
C ILE A 160 16.10 -23.70 -5.14
N ILE A 161 16.93 -22.65 -5.24
CA ILE A 161 18.22 -22.71 -5.95
C ILE A 161 19.14 -23.80 -5.36
N LYS A 162 19.21 -23.90 -4.03
CA LYS A 162 20.01 -24.95 -3.35
C LYS A 162 19.48 -26.35 -3.65
N VAL A 163 18.16 -26.54 -3.63
CA VAL A 163 17.52 -27.82 -3.91
C VAL A 163 17.75 -28.22 -5.37
N GLU A 164 17.59 -27.31 -6.33
CA GLU A 164 17.87 -27.57 -7.75
C GLU A 164 19.35 -27.93 -8.00
N ALA A 165 20.27 -27.23 -7.34
CA ALA A 165 21.70 -27.54 -7.41
C ALA A 165 22.01 -28.94 -6.84
N LEU A 166 21.41 -29.29 -5.70
CA LEU A 166 21.56 -30.61 -5.10
C LEU A 166 20.89 -31.72 -5.93
N GLU A 167 19.70 -31.46 -6.47
CA GLU A 167 18.97 -32.39 -7.34
C GLU A 167 19.80 -32.68 -8.59
N SER A 168 20.25 -31.65 -9.31
CA SER A 168 21.07 -31.83 -10.51
C SER A 168 22.39 -32.55 -10.20
N GLN A 169 23.02 -32.28 -9.06
CA GLN A 169 24.20 -33.02 -8.61
C GLN A 169 23.89 -34.50 -8.34
N ASN A 170 22.76 -34.78 -7.68
CA ASN A 170 22.34 -36.15 -7.38
C ASN A 170 21.97 -36.92 -8.65
N VAL A 171 21.23 -36.30 -9.57
CA VAL A 171 20.91 -36.88 -10.88
C VAL A 171 22.19 -37.22 -11.64
N LYS A 172 23.19 -36.31 -11.69
CA LYS A 172 24.48 -36.57 -12.36
C LYS A 172 25.23 -37.76 -11.74
N LYS A 173 25.23 -37.87 -10.40
CA LYS A 173 25.84 -39.03 -9.72
C LYS A 173 25.12 -40.32 -10.07
N THR A 174 23.80 -40.30 -10.05
CA THR A 174 22.95 -41.44 -10.42
C THR A 174 23.19 -41.85 -11.88
N ALA A 175 23.19 -40.91 -12.82
CA ALA A 175 23.52 -41.16 -14.23
C ALA A 175 24.91 -41.80 -14.40
N ALA A 176 25.92 -41.32 -13.69
CA ALA A 176 27.26 -41.92 -13.74
C ALA A 176 27.32 -43.36 -13.18
N VAL A 177 26.37 -43.76 -12.32
CA VAL A 177 26.22 -45.16 -11.88
C VAL A 177 25.56 -45.98 -12.98
N TYR A 178 24.49 -45.48 -13.60
CA TYR A 178 23.82 -46.14 -14.73
C TYR A 178 24.73 -46.28 -15.96
N ASP A 179 25.61 -45.32 -16.22
CA ASP A 179 26.61 -45.40 -17.30
C ASP A 179 27.59 -46.56 -17.14
N LYS A 180 27.85 -46.99 -15.90
CA LYS A 180 28.75 -48.12 -15.60
C LYS A 180 28.00 -49.45 -15.54
N MET A 181 26.67 -49.41 -15.57
CA MET A 181 25.82 -50.59 -15.53
C MET A 181 25.61 -51.15 -16.94
N LYS A 182 25.23 -52.43 -17.04
CA LYS A 182 24.87 -53.04 -18.32
C LYS A 182 23.58 -52.40 -18.84
N SER A 183 23.49 -52.23 -20.17
CA SER A 183 22.33 -51.62 -20.84
C SER A 183 21.01 -52.26 -20.45
N ASP A 184 20.97 -53.59 -20.37
CA ASP A 184 19.75 -54.36 -20.11
C ASP A 184 19.23 -54.09 -18.68
N GLN A 185 20.14 -54.04 -17.70
CA GLN A 185 19.80 -53.74 -16.31
C GLN A 185 19.41 -52.27 -16.11
N ALA A 186 20.10 -51.35 -16.79
CA ALA A 186 19.74 -49.93 -16.76
C ALA A 186 18.35 -49.69 -17.38
N ALA A 187 18.06 -50.36 -18.50
CA ALA A 187 16.76 -50.30 -19.17
C ALA A 187 15.63 -50.80 -18.25
N GLU A 188 15.78 -51.97 -17.63
CA GLU A 188 14.80 -52.52 -16.70
C GLU A 188 14.48 -51.54 -15.55
N VAL A 189 15.52 -50.96 -14.92
CA VAL A 189 15.32 -50.03 -13.80
C VAL A 189 14.68 -48.71 -14.26
N LEU A 190 15.05 -48.19 -15.43
CA LEU A 190 14.47 -46.96 -15.97
C LEU A 190 13.01 -47.15 -16.42
N SER A 191 12.67 -48.32 -16.96
CA SER A 191 11.29 -48.70 -17.28
C SER A 191 10.43 -48.75 -16.02
N ASN A 192 10.89 -49.48 -15.00
CA ASN A 192 10.22 -49.54 -13.70
C ASN A 192 10.05 -48.14 -13.07
N MET A 193 11.05 -47.27 -13.20
CA MET A 193 10.98 -45.89 -12.69
C MET A 193 9.90 -45.07 -13.42
N ALA A 194 9.80 -45.22 -14.74
CA ALA A 194 8.79 -44.55 -15.53
C ALA A 194 7.37 -45.06 -15.23
N GLU A 195 7.18 -46.36 -15.04
CA GLU A 195 5.92 -46.96 -14.60
C GLU A 195 5.48 -46.43 -13.23
N ASN A 196 6.42 -46.16 -12.33
CA ASN A 196 6.17 -45.61 -10.99
C ASN A 196 5.94 -44.08 -10.96
N ASN A 197 5.49 -43.48 -12.08
CA ASN A 197 5.29 -42.03 -12.25
C ASN A 197 6.55 -41.18 -12.09
N GLN A 198 7.75 -41.77 -12.19
CA GLN A 198 9.02 -41.04 -12.14
C GLN A 198 9.65 -40.89 -13.53
N LEU A 199 8.82 -40.84 -14.58
CA LEU A 199 9.25 -40.70 -15.97
C LEU A 199 10.18 -39.49 -16.18
N GLU A 200 9.88 -38.34 -15.56
CA GLU A 200 10.72 -37.14 -15.70
C GLU A 200 12.11 -37.34 -15.08
N TYR A 201 12.19 -38.05 -13.96
CA TYR A 201 13.46 -38.36 -13.31
C TYR A 201 14.28 -39.37 -14.13
N ALA A 202 13.64 -40.40 -14.70
CA ALA A 202 14.26 -41.34 -15.62
C ALA A 202 14.82 -40.63 -16.87
N VAL A 203 14.05 -39.71 -17.46
CA VAL A 203 14.48 -38.88 -18.60
C VAL A 203 15.66 -37.97 -18.21
N LYS A 204 15.62 -37.32 -17.04
CA LYS A 204 16.75 -36.52 -16.53
C LYS A 204 18.01 -37.36 -16.35
N ILE A 205 17.90 -38.60 -15.84
CA ILE A 205 19.03 -39.52 -15.73
C ILE A 205 19.60 -39.82 -17.12
N LEU A 206 18.76 -40.20 -18.08
CA LEU A 206 19.17 -40.47 -19.46
C LEU A 206 19.87 -39.26 -20.12
N TYR A 207 19.43 -38.04 -19.84
CA TYR A 207 20.06 -36.82 -20.35
C TYR A 207 21.50 -36.65 -19.87
N TYR A 208 21.79 -37.01 -18.61
CA TYR A 208 23.14 -36.90 -18.03
C TYR A 208 24.02 -38.14 -18.25
N MET A 209 23.48 -39.22 -18.82
CA MET A 209 24.24 -40.40 -19.24
C MET A 209 25.05 -40.11 -20.51
N THR A 210 26.06 -40.93 -20.80
CA THR A 210 26.76 -40.82 -22.09
C THR A 210 25.83 -41.18 -23.25
N GLU A 211 25.95 -40.50 -24.40
CA GLU A 211 25.04 -40.73 -25.53
C GLU A 211 25.01 -42.20 -25.99
N ARG A 212 26.15 -42.89 -25.90
CA ARG A 212 26.25 -44.32 -26.23
C ARG A 212 25.45 -45.21 -25.28
N THR A 213 25.59 -45.01 -23.96
CA THR A 213 24.87 -45.81 -22.95
C THR A 213 23.39 -45.48 -22.95
N CYS A 214 23.03 -44.21 -23.11
CA CYS A 214 21.65 -43.75 -23.30
C CYS A 214 20.99 -44.41 -24.53
N ALA A 215 21.66 -44.41 -25.69
CA ALA A 215 21.13 -45.03 -26.90
C ALA A 215 20.95 -46.55 -26.76
N ASN A 216 21.91 -47.23 -26.13
CA ASN A 216 21.80 -48.67 -25.86
C ASN A 216 20.64 -48.96 -24.88
N ALA A 217 20.50 -48.19 -23.80
CA ALA A 217 19.41 -48.37 -22.83
C ALA A 217 18.04 -48.14 -23.47
N LEU A 218 17.86 -47.06 -24.25
CA LEU A 218 16.62 -46.82 -25.00
C LEU A 218 16.35 -47.93 -26.04
N GLY A 219 17.41 -48.47 -26.65
CA GLY A 219 17.31 -49.61 -27.55
C GLY A 219 16.75 -50.86 -26.84
N GLU A 220 17.23 -51.18 -25.64
CA GLU A 220 16.69 -52.28 -24.85
C GLU A 220 15.25 -52.00 -24.38
N ILE A 221 14.94 -50.78 -23.88
CA ILE A 221 13.56 -50.40 -23.51
C ILE A 221 12.62 -50.53 -24.72
N SER A 222 13.07 -50.19 -25.93
CA SER A 222 12.23 -50.29 -27.13
C SER A 222 11.88 -51.73 -27.53
N ARG A 223 12.68 -52.71 -27.10
CA ARG A 223 12.40 -54.14 -27.34
C ARG A 223 11.29 -54.64 -26.43
N ASP A 224 11.29 -54.23 -25.17
CA ASP A 224 10.30 -54.65 -24.18
C ASP A 224 9.01 -53.80 -24.29
N GLU A 225 9.15 -52.47 -24.30
CA GLU A 225 8.06 -51.50 -24.31
C GLU A 225 8.30 -50.33 -25.27
N PRO A 226 7.94 -50.47 -26.56
CA PRO A 226 8.23 -49.46 -27.59
C PRO A 226 7.47 -48.14 -27.39
N SER A 227 6.29 -48.17 -26.77
CA SER A 227 5.51 -46.97 -26.48
C SER A 227 6.22 -46.07 -25.46
N MET A 228 6.81 -46.65 -24.42
CA MET A 228 7.53 -45.91 -23.38
C MET A 228 8.84 -45.34 -23.91
N ALA A 229 9.59 -46.11 -24.70
CA ALA A 229 10.82 -45.64 -25.34
C ALA A 229 10.58 -44.42 -26.25
N ALA A 230 9.45 -44.40 -26.99
CA ALA A 230 9.07 -43.27 -27.82
C ALA A 230 8.81 -42.01 -26.97
N VAL A 231 8.03 -42.13 -25.90
CA VAL A 231 7.73 -41.00 -24.99
C VAL A 231 9.00 -40.46 -24.32
N MET A 232 9.90 -41.35 -23.87
CA MET A 232 11.18 -40.93 -23.30
C MET A 232 12.06 -40.21 -24.32
N SER A 233 12.12 -40.71 -25.56
CA SER A 233 12.89 -40.09 -26.64
C SER A 233 12.35 -38.71 -27.01
N ASP A 234 11.03 -38.55 -27.08
CA ASP A 234 10.39 -37.25 -27.32
C ASP A 234 10.70 -36.26 -26.20
N LYS A 235 10.59 -36.68 -24.93
CA LYS A 235 10.93 -35.82 -23.79
C LYS A 235 12.41 -35.46 -23.72
N LEU A 236 13.30 -36.39 -24.06
CA LEU A 236 14.75 -36.10 -24.15
C LEU A 236 15.06 -35.07 -25.23
N ARG A 237 14.36 -35.12 -26.37
CA ARG A 237 14.52 -34.10 -27.42
C ARG A 237 14.12 -32.72 -26.92
N LEU A 238 12.98 -32.61 -26.23
CA LEU A 238 12.52 -31.32 -25.67
C LEU A 238 13.56 -30.70 -24.73
N ILE A 239 14.15 -31.50 -23.83
CA ILE A 239 15.15 -31.01 -22.86
C ILE A 239 16.49 -30.64 -23.54
N LYS A 240 16.84 -31.26 -24.67
CA LYS A 240 18.04 -30.88 -25.43
C LYS A 240 17.88 -29.58 -26.22
N GLU A 241 16.64 -29.19 -26.53
CA GLU A 241 16.32 -28.00 -27.32
C GLU A 241 16.07 -26.75 -26.45
N GLU A 242 15.75 -26.92 -25.16
CA GLU A 242 15.70 -25.86 -24.13
C GLU A 242 17.09 -25.47 -23.60
#